data_AF-I9KDB9-F1
#
_entry.id   AF-I9KDB9-F1
#
_cell.length_a   1.000
_cell.length_b   1.000
_cell.length_c   1.000
_cell.angle_alpha   90.00
_cell.angle_beta   90.00
_cell.angle_gamma   90.00
#
_symmetry.space_group_name_H-M   'P 1'
#
loop_
_entity.id
_entity.type
_entity.pdbx_description
1 polymer ?
#
loop_
_entity_poly.entity_id
_entity_poly.type
_entity_poly.pdbx_seq_one_letter_code
_entity_poly.pdbx_strand_id
1 'polypeptide(L)'
;MRLTLNLLSDPTKDFQVWNDRAGGRGAPRVAAIVMTMVGSKSTLRSTPDRASRMYIERAIEIAVQYPALFDTDPVDAIVVTDDFMSSGRIGGAQSIPVARLKVGQFHTVQGKRLQVNRSVTRYQNELAYLASMI
;
A
#
# COMPACT_ATOMS: atom_id res chain seq x y z
N MET A 1 -7.59 -8.57 -1.79
CA MET A 1 -8.52 -7.82 -0.92
C MET A 1 -9.71 -8.66 -0.46
N ARG A 2 -10.73 -8.97 -1.29
CA ARG A 2 -11.94 -9.70 -0.86
C ARG A 2 -11.64 -11.00 -0.10
N LEU A 3 -10.75 -11.84 -0.63
CA LEU A 3 -10.35 -13.09 0.01
C LEU A 3 -9.79 -12.86 1.43
N THR A 4 -8.93 -11.86 1.58
CA THR A 4 -8.31 -11.49 2.86
C THR A 4 -9.34 -10.98 3.86
N LEU A 5 -10.23 -10.06 3.45
CA LEU A 5 -11.27 -9.55 4.35
C LEU A 5 -12.25 -10.65 4.76
N ASN A 6 -12.58 -11.56 3.85
CA ASN A 6 -13.41 -12.72 4.17
C ASN A 6 -12.71 -13.67 5.15
N LEU A 7 -11.42 -13.93 4.96
CA LEU A 7 -10.61 -14.74 5.88
C LEU A 7 -10.60 -14.15 7.30
N LEU A 8 -10.57 -12.81 7.42
CA LEU A 8 -10.54 -12.12 8.71
C LEU A 8 -11.91 -11.99 9.38
N SER A 9 -13.02 -12.08 8.65
CA SER A 9 -14.37 -11.84 9.19
C SER A 9 -15.21 -13.09 9.37
N ASP A 10 -14.97 -14.13 8.55
CA ASP A 10 -15.77 -15.35 8.55
C ASP A 10 -15.25 -16.34 9.63
N PRO A 11 -16.05 -16.66 10.66
CA PRO A 11 -15.67 -17.57 11.75
C PRO A 11 -15.32 -18.99 11.27
N THR A 12 -15.81 -19.38 10.09
CA THR A 12 -15.59 -20.71 9.53
C THR A 12 -14.26 -20.84 8.79
N LYS A 13 -13.54 -19.73 8.57
CA LYS A 13 -12.27 -19.72 7.86
C LYS A 13 -11.09 -19.96 8.79
N ASP A 14 -10.03 -20.48 8.19
CA ASP A 14 -8.83 -20.93 8.90
C ASP A 14 -8.32 -19.92 9.93
N PHE A 15 -8.24 -18.64 9.57
CA PHE A 15 -7.75 -17.61 10.50
C PHE A 15 -8.56 -17.56 11.80
N GLN A 16 -9.90 -17.52 11.70
CA GLN A 16 -10.76 -17.46 12.89
C GLN A 16 -10.76 -18.78 13.66
N VAL A 17 -10.78 -19.92 12.97
CA VAL A 17 -10.68 -21.25 13.60
C VAL A 17 -9.39 -21.37 14.43
N TRP A 18 -8.25 -20.92 13.91
CA TRP A 18 -6.99 -20.94 14.64
C TRP A 18 -6.93 -19.88 15.75
N ASN A 19 -7.51 -18.70 15.52
CA ASN A 19 -7.60 -17.64 16.52
C ASN A 19 -8.39 -18.09 17.76
N ASP A 20 -9.54 -18.73 17.56
CA ASP A 20 -10.37 -19.28 18.63
C ASP A 20 -9.61 -20.34 19.44
N ARG A 21 -8.92 -21.26 18.75
CA ARG A 21 -8.08 -22.27 19.38
C ARG A 21 -6.91 -21.68 20.16
N ALA A 22 -6.40 -20.53 19.75
CA ALA A 22 -5.31 -19.80 20.40
C ALA A 22 -5.77 -18.88 21.54
N GLY A 23 -7.04 -18.97 21.96
CA GLY A 23 -7.60 -18.20 23.07
C GLY A 23 -8.49 -17.02 22.66
N GLY A 24 -8.91 -16.93 21.39
CA GLY A 24 -9.99 -16.06 20.94
C GLY A 24 -9.68 -14.57 21.06
N ARG A 25 -8.59 -14.10 20.43
CA ARG A 25 -8.27 -12.67 20.41
C ARG A 25 -9.20 -11.92 19.46
N GLY A 26 -9.31 -10.61 19.64
CA GLY A 26 -10.02 -9.77 18.67
C GLY A 26 -9.42 -9.92 17.27
N ALA A 27 -10.28 -10.02 16.25
CA ALA A 27 -9.84 -10.03 14.86
C ALA A 27 -9.03 -8.76 14.54
N PRO A 28 -7.95 -8.85 13.76
CA PRO A 28 -7.14 -7.69 13.41
C PRO A 28 -7.97 -6.69 12.61
N ARG A 29 -7.76 -5.41 12.91
CA ARG A 29 -8.38 -4.29 12.21
C ARG A 29 -7.56 -3.91 10.98
N VAL A 30 -8.23 -3.42 9.94
CA VAL A 30 -7.63 -2.88 8.74
C VAL A 30 -7.41 -1.39 8.94
N ALA A 31 -6.15 -0.99 9.07
CA ALA A 31 -5.79 0.43 9.19
C ALA A 31 -5.87 1.15 7.82
N ALA A 32 -5.39 0.50 6.76
CA ALA A 32 -5.40 1.09 5.42
C ALA A 32 -5.42 0.02 4.31
N ILE A 33 -6.00 0.39 3.17
CA ILE A 33 -5.97 -0.35 1.91
C ILE A 33 -5.23 0.52 0.91
N VAL A 34 -3.97 0.16 0.65
CA VAL A 34 -3.10 0.92 -0.25
C VAL A 34 -3.18 0.33 -1.66
N MET A 35 -3.57 1.16 -2.63
CA MET A 35 -3.66 0.81 -4.04
C MET A 35 -2.57 1.53 -4.83
N THR A 36 -1.70 0.77 -5.51
CA THR A 36 -0.62 1.32 -6.34
C THR A 36 -1.02 1.30 -7.81
N MET A 37 -0.98 2.46 -8.48
CA MET A 37 -1.47 2.61 -9.86
C MET A 37 -0.33 2.70 -10.87
N VAL A 38 0.01 1.58 -11.51
CA VAL A 38 0.99 1.54 -12.61
C VAL A 38 0.39 2.19 -13.86
N GLY A 39 0.44 3.52 -13.96
CA GLY A 39 -0.13 4.22 -15.13
C GLY A 39 -0.31 5.74 -15.04
N SER A 40 -0.13 6.38 -13.89
CA SER A 40 -0.27 7.84 -13.74
C SER A 40 0.82 8.68 -14.44
N LYS A 41 1.64 8.09 -15.33
CA LYS A 41 2.58 8.81 -16.22
C LYS A 41 1.86 9.59 -17.33
N SER A 42 0.69 10.14 -17.05
CA SER A 42 0.17 11.24 -17.84
C SER A 42 0.81 12.52 -17.32
N THR A 43 1.48 13.25 -18.19
CA THR A 43 1.92 14.64 -17.93
C THR A 43 0.74 15.59 -17.64
N LEU A 44 -0.51 15.12 -17.79
CA LEU A 44 -1.71 15.82 -17.36
C LEU A 44 -2.07 15.46 -15.92
N ARG A 45 -2.12 16.50 -15.09
CA ARG A 45 -2.57 16.51 -13.70
C ARG A 45 -3.72 15.52 -13.42
N SER A 46 -3.44 14.57 -12.53
CA SER A 46 -4.30 14.23 -11.39
C SER A 46 -5.74 13.76 -11.68
N THR A 47 -6.00 13.08 -12.79
CA THR A 47 -7.28 12.38 -12.98
C THR A 47 -7.03 10.89 -13.15
N PRO A 48 -7.52 10.03 -12.24
CA PRO A 48 -7.49 8.59 -12.45
C PRO A 48 -8.14 8.26 -13.79
N ASP A 49 -7.50 7.42 -14.61
CA ASP A 49 -8.13 6.93 -15.83
C ASP A 49 -9.36 6.06 -15.49
N ARG A 50 -10.20 5.74 -16.48
CA ARG A 50 -11.44 4.99 -16.25
C ARG A 50 -11.18 3.62 -15.60
N ALA A 51 -10.07 2.97 -15.95
CA ALA A 51 -9.68 1.70 -15.37
C ALA A 51 -9.34 1.86 -13.88
N SER A 52 -8.54 2.87 -13.55
CA SER A 52 -8.19 3.23 -12.17
C SER A 52 -9.43 3.49 -11.32
N ARG A 53 -10.37 4.26 -11.86
CA ARG A 53 -11.63 4.56 -11.18
C ARG A 53 -12.46 3.31 -10.90
N MET A 54 -12.58 2.40 -11.88
CA MET A 54 -13.29 1.13 -11.72
C MET A 54 -12.67 0.28 -10.60
N TYR A 55 -11.34 0.21 -10.50
CA TYR A 55 -10.68 -0.54 -9.43
C TYR A 55 -10.91 0.09 -8.05
N ILE A 56 -10.87 1.43 -7.95
CA ILE A 56 -11.14 2.15 -6.70
C ILE A 56 -12.59 1.92 -6.28
N GLU A 57 -13.56 2.10 -7.19
CA GLU A 57 -14.97 1.85 -6.93
C GLU A 57 -15.18 0.39 -6.47
N ARG A 58 -14.53 -0.57 -7.12
CA ARG A 58 -14.59 -1.97 -6.73
C ARG A 58 -13.99 -2.23 -5.34
N ALA A 59 -12.90 -1.55 -4.99
CA ALA A 59 -12.30 -1.66 -3.66
C ALA A 59 -13.24 -1.11 -2.59
N ILE A 60 -13.86 0.06 -2.83
CA ILE A 60 -14.88 0.65 -1.98
C ILE A 60 -16.03 -0.33 -1.77
N GLU A 61 -16.62 -0.85 -2.85
CA GLU A 61 -17.73 -1.82 -2.80
C GLU A 61 -17.41 -3.05 -1.96
N ILE A 62 -16.15 -3.51 -2.00
CA ILE A 62 -15.70 -4.65 -1.19
C ILE A 62 -15.52 -4.21 0.27
N ALA A 63 -14.87 -3.08 0.54
CA ALA A 63 -14.54 -2.63 1.90
C ALA A 63 -15.80 -2.41 2.75
N VAL A 64 -16.82 -1.76 2.18
CA VAL A 64 -18.08 -1.47 2.87
C VAL A 64 -18.90 -2.72 3.22
N GLN A 65 -18.58 -3.89 2.66
CA GLN A 65 -19.18 -5.17 3.06
C GLN A 65 -18.60 -5.72 4.36
N TYR A 66 -17.47 -5.19 4.83
CA TYR A 66 -16.77 -5.64 6.03
C TYR A 66 -16.52 -4.49 7.02
N PRO A 67 -17.52 -3.66 7.38
CA PRO A 67 -17.31 -2.47 8.20
C PRO A 67 -16.76 -2.81 9.58
N ALA A 68 -17.13 -3.97 10.12
CA ALA A 68 -16.63 -4.49 11.38
C ALA A 68 -15.13 -4.88 11.35
N LEU A 69 -14.39 -4.65 10.26
CA LEU A 69 -12.93 -4.80 10.23
C LEU A 69 -12.17 -3.46 10.28
N PHE A 70 -12.85 -2.31 10.29
CA PHE A 70 -12.21 -0.98 10.20
C PHE A 70 -12.56 -0.11 11.40
N ASP A 71 -11.59 0.62 11.95
CA ASP A 71 -11.83 1.53 13.08
C ASP A 71 -12.43 2.87 12.64
N THR A 72 -12.36 3.17 11.34
CA THR A 72 -12.95 4.33 10.67
C THR A 72 -13.91 3.86 9.57
N ASP A 73 -14.50 4.80 8.82
CA ASP A 73 -15.25 4.45 7.60
C ASP A 73 -14.32 3.65 6.66
N PRO A 74 -14.74 2.47 6.16
CA PRO A 74 -13.93 1.68 5.23
C PRO A 74 -13.49 2.44 3.97
N VAL A 75 -14.22 3.49 3.58
CA VAL A 75 -13.85 4.38 2.47
C VAL A 75 -12.63 5.24 2.82
N ASP A 76 -12.56 5.76 4.05
CA ASP A 76 -11.45 6.61 4.52
C ASP A 76 -10.14 5.82 4.67
N ALA A 77 -10.25 4.50 4.81
CA ALA A 77 -9.09 3.60 4.85
C ALA A 77 -8.46 3.36 3.46
N ILE A 78 -9.09 3.77 2.35
CA ILE A 78 -8.57 3.54 1.00
C ILE A 78 -7.61 4.66 0.59
N VAL A 79 -6.37 4.29 0.31
CA VAL A 79 -5.31 5.22 -0.10
C VAL A 79 -4.78 4.83 -1.47
N VAL A 80 -4.71 5.79 -2.38
CA VAL A 80 -4.12 5.60 -3.71
C VAL A 80 -2.73 6.24 -3.74
N THR A 81 -1.71 5.46 -4.09
CA THR A 81 -0.32 5.95 -4.18
C THR A 81 0.28 5.65 -5.55
N ASP A 82 1.36 6.34 -5.89
CA ASP A 82 2.14 6.00 -7.08
C ASP A 82 2.91 4.69 -6.85
N ASP A 83 3.39 4.11 -7.95
CA ASP A 83 4.23 2.92 -7.91
C ASP A 83 5.67 3.27 -7.49
N PHE A 84 6.18 2.58 -6.46
CA PHE A 84 7.52 2.75 -5.87
C PHE A 84 8.67 2.22 -6.76
N MET A 85 8.38 1.84 -8.01
CA MET A 85 9.29 1.15 -8.94
C MET A 85 10.63 1.85 -9.22
N SER A 86 10.71 3.19 -9.23
CA SER A 86 11.96 3.86 -9.64
C SER A 86 13.03 3.92 -8.54
N SER A 87 12.65 3.92 -7.26
CA SER A 87 13.59 3.81 -6.12
C SER A 87 13.91 2.36 -5.73
N GLY A 88 13.11 1.40 -6.21
CA GLY A 88 13.21 -0.02 -5.86
C GLY A 88 14.51 -0.69 -6.29
N ARG A 89 15.20 -0.21 -7.34
CA ARG A 89 16.47 -0.81 -7.78
C ARG A 89 17.63 -0.59 -6.81
N ILE A 90 17.73 0.59 -6.20
CA ILE A 90 18.78 0.89 -5.20
C ILE A 90 18.36 0.35 -3.83
N GLY A 91 17.12 0.63 -3.42
CA GLY A 91 16.60 0.18 -2.13
C GLY A 91 16.53 -1.34 -2.01
N GLY A 92 16.10 -2.02 -3.07
CA GLY A 92 16.01 -3.49 -3.11
C GLY A 92 17.36 -4.20 -3.24
N ALA A 93 18.33 -3.61 -3.95
CA ALA A 93 19.64 -4.24 -4.12
C ALA A 93 20.60 -4.04 -2.93
N GLN A 94 20.44 -2.95 -2.17
CA GLN A 94 21.31 -2.64 -1.03
C GLN A 94 20.58 -2.73 0.32
N SER A 95 19.31 -3.14 0.33
CA SER A 95 18.44 -3.16 1.53
C SER A 95 18.39 -1.81 2.26
N ILE A 96 18.53 -0.70 1.53
CA ILE A 96 18.47 0.65 2.10
C ILE A 96 17.00 1.11 2.08
N PRO A 97 16.41 1.44 3.24
CA PRO A 97 15.05 1.96 3.30
C PRO A 97 14.91 3.23 2.44
N VAL A 98 13.84 3.33 1.65
CA VAL A 98 13.56 4.51 0.80
C VAL A 98 13.56 5.81 1.61
N ALA A 99 13.09 5.76 2.86
CA ALA A 99 13.12 6.87 3.82
C ALA A 99 14.53 7.42 4.12
N ARG A 100 15.59 6.64 3.86
CA ARG A 100 16.99 7.01 4.15
C ARG A 100 17.79 7.40 2.92
N LEU A 101 17.24 7.25 1.72
CA LEU A 101 17.91 7.60 0.47
C LEU A 101 17.97 9.13 0.30
N LYS A 102 19.14 9.66 -0.05
CA LYS A 102 19.35 11.10 -0.29
C LYS A 102 19.55 11.38 -1.77
N VAL A 103 18.80 12.35 -2.30
CA VAL A 103 18.93 12.78 -3.71
C VAL A 103 20.38 13.15 -4.02
N GLY A 104 20.88 12.69 -5.17
CA GLY A 104 22.24 12.96 -5.62
C GLY A 104 23.30 11.98 -5.10
N GLN A 105 22.98 11.14 -4.11
CA GLN A 105 23.86 10.08 -3.63
C GLN A 105 24.09 9.03 -4.73
N PHE A 106 25.30 8.46 -4.78
CA PHE A 106 25.65 7.40 -5.71
C PHE A 106 25.74 6.06 -5.00
N HIS A 107 25.23 5.01 -5.65
CA HIS A 107 25.29 3.64 -5.18
C HIS A 107 25.75 2.73 -6.33
N THR A 108 26.60 1.75 -6.05
CA THR A 108 26.98 0.73 -7.02
C THR A 108 26.10 -0.50 -6.83
N VAL A 109 25.36 -0.86 -7.87
CA VAL A 109 24.45 -2.02 -7.90
C VAL A 109 24.79 -2.85 -9.13
N GLN A 110 25.12 -4.14 -8.94
CA GLN A 110 25.50 -5.06 -10.03
C GLN A 110 26.58 -4.48 -10.97
N GLY A 111 27.61 -3.85 -10.40
CA GLY A 111 28.70 -3.24 -11.17
C GLY A 111 28.35 -1.94 -11.89
N LYS A 112 27.09 -1.46 -11.80
CA LYS A 112 26.66 -0.18 -12.38
C LYS A 112 26.52 0.88 -11.29
N ARG A 113 27.11 2.05 -11.53
CA ARG A 113 26.94 3.22 -10.65
C ARG A 113 25.60 3.90 -10.98
N LEU A 114 24.71 3.93 -10.01
CA LEU A 114 23.39 4.57 -10.08
C LEU A 114 23.37 5.78 -9.17
N GLN A 115 22.66 6.83 -9.59
CA GLN A 115 22.41 8.02 -8.78
C GLN A 115 20.98 7.99 -8.25
N VAL A 116 20.80 8.36 -6.99
CA VAL A 116 19.48 8.58 -6.40
C VAL A 116 18.84 9.79 -7.08
N ASN A 117 17.72 9.56 -7.75
CA ASN A 117 16.97 10.58 -8.48
C ASN A 117 15.99 11.33 -7.56
N ARG A 118 15.47 12.46 -8.07
CA ARG A 118 14.50 13.30 -7.33
C ARG A 118 13.16 12.63 -7.06
N SER A 119 12.81 11.54 -7.75
CA SER A 119 11.55 10.83 -7.47
C SER A 119 11.54 10.19 -6.08
N VAL A 120 12.71 9.99 -5.45
CA VAL A 120 12.79 9.50 -4.06
C VAL A 120 12.06 10.39 -3.07
N THR A 121 12.07 11.72 -3.29
CA THR A 121 11.37 12.67 -2.41
C THR A 121 9.86 12.47 -2.47
N ARG A 122 9.31 12.20 -3.67
CA ARG A 122 7.89 11.90 -3.83
C ARG A 122 7.51 10.65 -3.04
N TYR A 123 8.30 9.58 -3.15
CA TYR A 123 8.07 8.34 -2.43
C TYR A 123 8.20 8.50 -0.90
N GLN A 124 9.13 9.32 -0.44
CA GLN A 124 9.26 9.66 0.97
C GLN A 124 8.02 10.37 1.50
N ASN A 125 7.45 11.30 0.73
CA ASN A 125 6.21 11.97 1.09
C ASN A 125 5.01 11.02 1.10
N GLU A 126 4.91 10.10 0.12
CA GLU A 126 3.85 9.08 0.08
C GLU A 126 3.95 8.12 1.28
N LEU A 127 5.16 7.68 1.64
CA LEU A 127 5.38 6.86 2.83
C LEU A 127 5.04 7.61 4.12
N ALA A 128 5.40 8.90 4.21
CA ALA A 128 5.05 9.74 5.36
C ALA A 128 3.53 9.92 5.48
N TYR A 129 2.82 10.10 4.36
CA TYR A 129 1.37 10.16 4.33
C TYR A 129 0.74 8.83 4.79
N LEU A 130 1.20 7.70 4.25
CA LEU A 130 0.74 6.38 4.69
C LEU A 130 0.98 6.14 6.19
N ALA A 131 2.11 6.59 6.72
CA ALA A 131 2.41 6.49 8.15
C ALA A 131 1.49 7.38 9.01
N SER A 132 1.00 8.50 8.49
CA SER A 132 0.04 9.36 9.21
C SER A 132 -1.39 8.82 9.25
N MET A 133 -1.69 7.77 8.50
CA MET A 133 -2.99 7.10 8.47
C MET A 133 -3.11 5.94 9.48
N ILE A 134 -2.01 5.61 10.18
CA ILE A 134 -1.90 4.51 11.16
C ILE A 134 -1.68 5.11 12.54
#